data_AF-A0A969KZ90-F1
#
_entry.id   AF-A0A969KZ90-F1
#
_cell.length_a   1.000
_cell.length_b   1.000
_cell.length_c   1.000
_cell.angle_alpha   90.00
_cell.angle_beta   90.00
_cell.angle_gamma   90.00
#
_symmetry.space_group_name_H-M   'P 1'
#
loop_
_entity.id
_entity.type
_entity.pdbx_description
1 polymer ?
#
loop_
_entity_poly.entity_id
_entity_poly.type
_entity_poly.pdbx_seq_one_letter_code
_entity_poly.pdbx_strand_id
1 'polypeptide(L)'
;MNLLGTPISARWLSLLLGVGLSGFVGAASQAQLAPTARYVRGENVDLALIIREWKQKHPDIPVFACVCDQAVCDATSRWPFRSFNQYQFTVALGSFNAAYNESLGFNCFDIQTGQAPNAPDPGEPNPSPQVEILDEGRRLRGQWFGSTQEIDITDWNVNVLDALDCAGPEIVDQREFNGQRVVGKPAIHPETGNIAVGVLLTECVETQQTAIFVIDPQPGGYALYRVQVPGDRPLPNEFFTYPLNSLVGLQYWDRYLQVRHGDSSGSEALLVFESADTPAGEYGGCIELQQIEGRGLCPITENEES
;
A
#
# COMPACT_ATOMS: atom_id res chain seq x y z
N MET A 1 61.56 -15.26 -36.43
CA MET A 1 61.41 -14.05 -37.26
C MET A 1 61.16 -12.87 -36.32
N ASN A 2 62.11 -11.92 -36.32
CA ASN A 2 62.13 -10.53 -35.76
C ASN A 2 61.62 -10.36 -34.31
N LEU A 3 62.41 -10.15 -33.24
CA LEU A 3 63.58 -9.28 -32.95
C LEU A 3 63.40 -7.78 -33.24
N LEU A 4 63.85 -6.98 -32.25
CA LEU A 4 64.03 -5.51 -32.15
C LEU A 4 62.89 -4.80 -31.39
N GLY A 5 63.11 -3.99 -30.36
CA GLY A 5 64.34 -3.33 -29.90
C GLY A 5 64.03 -1.86 -29.58
N THR A 6 64.16 -1.49 -28.31
CA THR A 6 64.12 -0.12 -27.73
C THR A 6 65.15 0.82 -28.41
N PRO A 7 65.06 2.18 -28.38
CA PRO A 7 65.46 2.93 -27.18
C PRO A 7 64.87 4.35 -26.95
N ILE A 8 65.20 4.81 -25.74
CA ILE A 8 65.14 6.13 -25.10
C ILE A 8 65.80 7.24 -25.94
N SER A 9 65.26 8.47 -25.92
CA SER A 9 66.08 9.69 -25.99
C SER A 9 65.37 10.89 -25.35
N ALA A 10 66.18 11.79 -24.82
CA ALA A 10 65.88 12.78 -23.80
C ALA A 10 66.00 14.22 -24.31
N ARG A 11 65.52 15.15 -23.46
CA ARG A 11 65.85 16.60 -23.37
C ARG A 11 65.29 17.50 -24.48
N TRP A 12 64.61 18.59 -24.10
CA TRP A 12 65.24 19.90 -23.84
C TRP A 12 64.26 20.91 -23.20
N LEU A 13 64.83 21.77 -22.35
CA LEU A 13 64.26 22.93 -21.66
C LEU A 13 63.74 24.02 -22.61
N SER A 14 62.72 24.78 -22.16
CA SER A 14 62.63 26.26 -22.12
C SER A 14 61.23 26.63 -21.57
N LEU A 15 61.06 27.06 -20.32
CA LEU A 15 61.20 28.44 -19.80
C LEU A 15 60.55 29.51 -20.70
N LEU A 16 59.34 29.94 -20.37
CA LEU A 16 58.90 31.33 -20.57
C LEU A 16 57.95 31.76 -19.45
N LEU A 17 58.35 32.83 -18.79
CA LEU A 17 57.61 33.61 -17.82
C LEU A 17 56.36 34.22 -18.45
N GLY A 18 55.23 34.06 -17.79
CA GLY A 18 54.01 34.81 -18.05
C GLY A 18 53.36 35.18 -16.72
N VAL A 19 53.82 36.29 -16.13
CA VAL A 19 53.16 36.94 -14.98
C VAL A 19 51.88 37.58 -15.51
N GLY A 20 50.79 36.81 -15.45
CA GLY A 20 49.43 37.31 -15.63
C GLY A 20 48.76 37.41 -14.27
N LEU A 21 48.79 38.59 -13.66
CA LEU A 21 47.92 38.97 -12.55
C LEU A 21 46.46 38.99 -13.05
N SER A 22 45.85 37.82 -13.17
CA SER A 22 44.41 37.68 -13.29
C SER A 22 43.87 37.77 -11.87
N GLY A 23 43.33 38.95 -11.52
CA GLY A 23 42.57 39.13 -10.30
C GLY A 23 41.41 38.13 -10.29
N PHE A 24 41.52 37.10 -9.47
CA PHE A 24 40.37 36.31 -9.07
C PHE A 24 39.47 37.24 -8.27
N VAL A 25 38.49 37.85 -8.95
CA VAL A 25 37.27 38.26 -8.26
C VAL A 25 36.58 36.95 -7.89
N GLY A 26 37.02 36.35 -6.80
CA GLY A 26 36.25 35.34 -6.11
C GLY A 26 34.96 36.03 -5.69
N ALA A 27 33.92 35.93 -6.51
CA ALA A 27 32.57 36.14 -6.04
C ALA A 27 32.44 35.22 -4.83
N ALA A 28 32.36 35.82 -3.64
CA ALA A 28 31.94 35.10 -2.46
C ALA A 28 30.59 34.51 -2.83
N SER A 29 30.58 33.22 -3.16
CA SER A 29 29.36 32.44 -3.28
C SER A 29 28.67 32.63 -1.95
N GLN A 30 27.65 33.50 -1.92
CA GLN A 30 26.80 33.63 -0.76
C GLN A 30 26.27 32.23 -0.53
N ALA A 31 26.76 31.56 0.52
CA ALA A 31 26.44 30.18 0.78
C ALA A 31 24.92 30.06 0.80
N GLN A 32 24.38 29.45 -0.25
CA GLN A 32 22.94 29.38 -0.43
C GLN A 32 22.37 28.63 0.76
N LEU A 33 21.40 29.23 1.44
CA LEU A 33 20.78 28.63 2.60
C LEU A 33 20.28 27.22 2.27
N ALA A 34 20.44 26.31 3.22
CA ALA A 34 20.00 24.94 3.04
C ALA A 34 18.48 24.88 2.73
N PRO A 35 18.02 23.92 1.89
CA PRO A 35 16.61 23.76 1.52
C PRO A 35 15.64 23.82 2.71
N THR A 36 15.96 23.11 3.80
CA THR A 36 15.16 23.10 5.04
C THR A 36 15.03 24.50 5.64
N ALA A 37 16.12 25.26 5.72
CA ALA A 37 16.12 26.61 6.30
C ALA A 37 15.31 27.60 5.45
N ARG A 38 15.39 27.47 4.12
CA ARG A 38 14.56 28.25 3.19
C ARG A 38 13.08 27.89 3.33
N TYR A 39 12.79 26.61 3.49
CA TYR A 39 11.44 26.11 3.73
C TYR A 39 10.88 26.54 5.09
N VAL A 40 11.68 26.76 6.14
CA VAL A 40 11.12 27.36 7.37
C VAL A 40 10.75 28.84 7.19
N ARG A 41 11.39 29.55 6.25
CA ARG A 41 11.20 30.99 6.02
C ARG A 41 10.00 31.35 5.14
N GLY A 42 9.17 30.40 4.74
CA GLY A 42 8.04 30.67 3.85
C GLY A 42 8.31 30.43 2.36
N GLU A 43 9.56 30.16 1.94
CA GLU A 43 9.88 29.90 0.54
C GLU A 43 9.22 28.63 -0.01
N ASN A 44 8.79 28.65 -1.27
CA ASN A 44 8.33 27.44 -1.95
C ASN A 44 9.56 26.61 -2.38
N VAL A 45 9.90 25.60 -1.57
CA VAL A 45 11.04 24.70 -1.80
C VAL A 45 10.50 23.33 -2.19
N ASP A 46 11.04 22.75 -3.24
CA ASP A 46 10.75 21.37 -3.63
C ASP A 46 11.09 20.42 -2.46
N LEU A 47 10.10 19.65 -2.01
CA LEU A 47 10.23 18.72 -0.89
C LEU A 47 11.33 17.68 -1.17
N ALA A 48 11.60 17.32 -2.43
CA ALA A 48 12.69 16.42 -2.80
C ALA A 48 14.08 16.98 -2.41
N LEU A 49 14.25 18.30 -2.42
CA LEU A 49 15.50 18.93 -1.97
C LEU A 49 15.67 18.85 -0.45
N ILE A 50 14.57 18.95 0.30
CA ILE A 50 14.56 18.78 1.76
C ILE A 50 14.85 17.32 2.12
N ILE A 51 14.18 16.37 1.47
CA ILE A 51 14.42 14.93 1.65
C ILE A 51 15.89 14.60 1.37
N ARG A 52 16.46 15.11 0.26
CA ARG A 52 17.86 14.89 -0.09
C ARG A 52 18.82 15.47 0.95
N GLU A 53 18.55 16.69 1.43
CA GLU A 53 19.33 17.30 2.51
C GLU A 53 19.32 16.44 3.77
N TRP A 54 18.14 15.96 4.18
CA TRP A 54 18.00 15.13 5.37
C TRP A 54 18.65 13.76 5.22
N LYS A 55 18.44 13.06 4.10
CA LYS A 55 19.09 11.75 3.88
C LYS A 55 20.62 11.86 3.78
N GLN A 56 21.16 13.00 3.34
CA GLN A 56 22.59 13.24 3.39
C GLN A 56 23.12 13.46 4.82
N LYS A 57 22.36 14.16 5.67
CA LYS A 57 22.77 14.50 7.05
C LYS A 57 22.43 13.44 8.09
N HIS A 58 21.35 12.71 7.86
CA HIS A 58 20.70 11.77 8.77
C HIS A 58 20.22 10.54 7.99
N PRO A 59 21.14 9.72 7.43
CA PRO A 59 20.77 8.60 6.55
C PRO A 59 19.85 7.59 7.23
N ASP A 60 20.04 7.39 8.54
CA ASP A 60 19.34 6.37 9.34
C ASP A 60 18.00 6.84 9.93
N ILE A 61 17.66 8.13 9.79
CA ILE A 61 16.38 8.64 10.28
C ILE A 61 15.33 8.50 9.17
N PRO A 62 14.17 7.87 9.44
CA PRO A 62 13.09 7.77 8.48
C PRO A 62 12.56 9.15 8.09
N VAL A 63 12.06 9.27 6.86
CA VAL A 63 11.45 10.50 6.37
C VAL A 63 10.04 10.18 5.96
N PHE A 64 9.09 10.95 6.44
CA PHE A 64 7.67 10.76 6.18
C PHE A 64 7.18 11.80 5.19
N ALA A 65 6.36 11.39 4.23
CA ALA A 65 5.51 12.28 3.46
C ALA A 65 4.19 12.44 4.21
N CYS A 66 3.77 13.67 4.44
CA CYS A 66 2.56 13.99 5.18
C CYS A 66 1.62 14.82 4.30
N VAL A 67 0.34 14.50 4.28
CA VAL A 67 -0.71 15.26 3.58
C VAL A 67 -1.72 15.78 4.59
N CYS A 68 -2.12 17.04 4.49
CA CYS A 68 -3.18 17.59 5.36
C CYS A 68 -4.53 17.01 4.95
N ASP A 69 -5.20 16.28 5.84
CA ASP A 69 -6.51 15.67 5.56
C ASP A 69 -7.69 16.53 6.09
N GLN A 70 -7.38 17.52 6.92
CA GLN A 70 -8.35 18.49 7.43
C GLN A 70 -8.44 19.72 6.52
N ALA A 71 -9.48 20.54 6.70
CA ALA A 71 -9.62 21.81 5.99
C ALA A 71 -8.37 22.70 6.14
N VAL A 72 -7.81 22.74 7.36
CA VAL A 72 -6.55 23.41 7.69
C VAL A 72 -5.80 22.58 8.72
N CYS A 73 -4.52 22.35 8.50
CA CYS A 73 -3.60 21.75 9.47
C CYS A 73 -2.56 22.80 9.90
N ASP A 74 -2.64 23.26 11.16
CA ASP A 74 -1.74 24.29 11.69
C ASP A 74 -0.53 23.68 12.41
N ALA A 75 0.61 23.68 11.73
CA ALA A 75 1.89 23.29 12.28
C ALA A 75 2.82 24.50 12.42
N THR A 76 2.34 25.66 12.91
CA THR A 76 3.19 26.85 13.12
C THR A 76 4.08 26.79 14.36
N SER A 77 3.69 26.03 15.38
CA SER A 77 4.41 25.90 16.66
C SER A 77 5.65 24.99 16.57
N ARG A 78 5.73 24.15 15.54
CA ARG A 78 6.77 23.13 15.36
C ARG A 78 6.95 22.85 13.87
N TRP A 79 8.06 22.24 13.46
CA TRP A 79 8.25 21.79 12.08
C TRP A 79 6.96 21.16 11.51
N PRO A 80 6.50 21.57 10.31
CA PRO A 80 7.14 22.47 9.34
C PRO A 80 7.06 24.00 9.56
N PHE A 81 6.56 24.49 10.70
CA PHE A 81 6.41 25.91 11.06
C PHE A 81 5.48 26.69 10.11
N ARG A 82 4.43 26.03 9.62
CA ARG A 82 3.49 26.57 8.63
C ARG A 82 2.10 25.97 8.81
N SER A 83 1.09 26.63 8.24
CA SER A 83 -0.25 26.10 8.04
C SER A 83 -0.41 25.51 6.63
N PHE A 84 -1.24 24.47 6.52
CA PHE A 84 -1.50 23.76 5.27
C PHE A 84 -2.99 23.71 5.03
N ASN A 85 -3.40 23.95 3.79
CA ASN A 85 -4.76 23.64 3.33
C ASN A 85 -4.89 22.14 3.07
N GLN A 86 -6.13 21.66 3.03
CA GLN A 86 -6.44 20.29 2.66
C GLN A 86 -5.67 19.84 1.39
N TYR A 87 -5.14 18.62 1.45
CA TYR A 87 -4.34 17.94 0.44
C TYR A 87 -2.99 18.57 0.10
N GLN A 88 -2.54 19.59 0.85
CA GLN A 88 -1.17 20.07 0.72
C GLN A 88 -0.18 19.12 1.40
N PHE A 89 0.96 18.91 0.74
CA PHE A 89 2.00 18.02 1.20
C PHE A 89 3.09 18.74 1.99
N THR A 90 3.65 18.03 2.95
CA THR A 90 4.89 18.36 3.63
C THR A 90 5.70 17.08 3.88
N VAL A 91 6.87 17.23 4.48
CA VAL A 91 7.70 16.09 4.92
C VAL A 91 8.01 16.23 6.39
N ALA A 92 8.23 15.13 7.09
CA ALA A 92 8.66 15.10 8.48
C ALA A 92 9.89 14.20 8.66
N LEU A 93 10.88 14.68 9.42
CA LEU A 93 12.08 13.90 9.73
C LEU A 93 11.86 13.13 11.03
N GLY A 94 11.83 11.80 10.94
CA GLY A 94 11.62 10.90 12.08
C GLY A 94 10.17 10.77 12.52
N SER A 95 9.88 9.65 13.17
CA SER A 95 8.54 9.29 13.68
C SER A 95 7.98 10.35 14.63
N PHE A 96 8.80 10.93 15.51
CA PHE A 96 8.35 11.92 16.48
C PHE A 96 7.76 13.20 15.84
N ASN A 97 8.33 13.69 14.73
CA ASN A 97 7.77 14.85 14.04
C ASN A 97 6.55 14.46 13.20
N ALA A 98 6.56 13.26 12.61
CA ALA A 98 5.46 12.77 11.80
C ALA A 98 4.22 12.48 12.67
N ALA A 99 4.36 11.79 13.80
CA ALA A 99 3.29 11.55 14.77
C ALA A 99 2.72 12.86 15.36
N TYR A 100 3.58 13.86 15.57
CA TYR A 100 3.10 15.19 15.96
C TYR A 100 2.25 15.82 14.85
N ASN A 101 2.67 15.73 13.58
CA ASN A 101 1.86 16.22 12.47
C ASN A 101 0.53 15.46 12.37
N GLU A 102 0.51 14.15 12.60
CA GLU A 102 -0.75 13.39 12.64
C GLU A 102 -1.72 13.92 13.69
N SER A 103 -1.22 14.31 14.87
CA SER A 103 -2.06 14.95 15.90
C SER A 103 -2.67 16.30 15.48
N LEU A 104 -2.17 16.91 14.40
CA LEU A 104 -2.66 18.14 13.80
C LEU A 104 -3.56 17.91 12.58
N GLY A 105 -3.90 16.66 12.27
CA GLY A 105 -4.78 16.30 11.15
C GLY A 105 -4.06 15.99 9.84
N PHE A 106 -2.75 15.72 9.88
CA PHE A 106 -2.05 15.16 8.73
C PHE A 106 -2.19 13.64 8.69
N ASN A 107 -2.09 13.06 7.50
CA ASN A 107 -1.84 11.63 7.30
C ASN A 107 -0.40 11.44 6.81
N CYS A 108 0.41 10.67 7.53
CA CYS A 108 1.85 10.58 7.32
C CYS A 108 2.30 9.14 7.03
N PHE A 109 3.19 8.96 6.04
CA PHE A 109 3.77 7.65 5.71
C PHE A 109 5.26 7.76 5.42
N ASP A 110 6.04 6.80 5.94
CA ASP A 110 7.46 6.69 5.63
C ASP A 110 7.63 6.53 4.11
N ILE A 111 8.49 7.35 3.50
CA ILE A 111 8.64 7.40 2.04
C ILE A 111 9.32 6.16 1.44
N GLN A 112 9.91 5.30 2.28
CA GLN A 112 10.59 4.07 1.87
C GLN A 112 9.72 2.84 2.15
N THR A 113 9.08 2.77 3.32
CA THR A 113 8.32 1.59 3.76
C THR A 113 6.81 1.75 3.62
N GLY A 114 6.30 2.97 3.51
CA GLY A 114 4.86 3.26 3.53
C GLY A 114 4.21 3.11 4.90
N GLN A 115 4.99 2.92 5.98
CA GLN A 115 4.46 2.73 7.33
C GLN A 115 4.10 4.06 8.00
N ALA A 116 3.09 4.04 8.87
CA ALA A 116 2.73 5.17 9.72
C ALA A 116 3.81 5.48 10.77
N PRO A 117 3.89 6.69 11.33
CA PRO A 117 4.90 7.12 12.30
C PRO A 117 4.89 6.34 13.61
N ASN A 118 3.71 5.86 14.01
CA ASN A 118 3.49 5.08 15.23
C ASN A 118 3.41 3.57 14.92
N ALA A 119 3.71 3.15 13.69
CA ALA A 119 3.90 1.75 13.41
C ALA A 119 5.00 1.21 14.35
N PRO A 120 4.82 0.02 14.93
CA PRO A 120 5.84 -0.61 15.75
C PRO A 120 7.19 -0.56 15.05
N ASP A 121 8.24 -0.13 15.77
CA ASP A 121 9.61 -0.10 15.24
C ASP A 121 9.96 -1.50 14.72
N PRO A 122 10.38 -1.67 13.45
CA PRO A 122 10.79 -2.98 12.93
C PRO A 122 11.98 -3.61 13.70
N GLY A 123 12.59 -2.88 14.65
CA GLY A 123 13.57 -3.37 15.60
C GLY A 123 13.05 -4.04 16.88
N GLU A 124 11.76 -3.94 17.21
CA GLU A 124 11.15 -4.72 18.30
C GLU A 124 10.43 -5.93 17.68
N PRO A 125 10.80 -7.18 18.02
CA PRO A 125 10.25 -8.36 17.37
C PRO A 125 8.85 -8.64 17.94
N ASN A 126 7.89 -7.81 17.57
CA ASN A 126 6.54 -8.29 17.37
C ASN A 126 6.43 -8.54 15.87
N PRO A 127 6.80 -9.74 15.38
CA PRO A 127 6.83 -9.96 13.95
C PRO A 127 5.41 -9.71 13.43
N SER A 128 5.26 -8.65 12.61
CA SER A 128 4.05 -8.47 11.82
C SER A 128 3.71 -9.83 11.22
N PRO A 129 2.44 -10.26 11.29
CA PRO A 129 2.08 -11.62 10.94
C PRO A 129 2.64 -11.96 9.57
N GLN A 130 3.45 -13.01 9.49
CA GLN A 130 3.99 -13.48 8.22
C GLN A 130 3.05 -14.56 7.70
N VAL A 131 2.75 -14.49 6.40
CA VAL A 131 1.88 -15.45 5.74
C VAL A 131 2.57 -15.98 4.50
N GLU A 132 2.80 -17.28 4.49
CA GLU A 132 3.35 -18.03 3.38
C GLU A 132 2.22 -18.87 2.76
N ILE A 133 2.13 -18.87 1.43
CA ILE A 133 1.22 -19.73 0.69
C ILE A 133 1.92 -21.07 0.40
N LEU A 134 1.29 -22.16 0.79
CA LEU A 134 1.79 -23.53 0.62
C LEU A 134 0.87 -24.34 -0.31
N ASP A 135 1.38 -25.48 -0.78
CA ASP A 135 0.60 -26.49 -1.53
C ASP A 135 -0.29 -25.91 -2.62
N GLU A 136 0.31 -25.14 -3.53
CA GLU A 136 -0.39 -24.53 -4.68
C GLU A 136 -1.57 -23.63 -4.28
N GLY A 137 -1.53 -23.05 -3.08
CA GLY A 137 -2.58 -22.17 -2.58
C GLY A 137 -3.60 -22.86 -1.68
N ARG A 138 -3.48 -24.16 -1.41
CA ARG A 138 -4.46 -24.90 -0.59
C ARG A 138 -4.23 -24.74 0.91
N ARG A 139 -3.01 -24.37 1.31
CA ARG A 139 -2.67 -24.13 2.71
C ARG A 139 -1.98 -22.79 2.88
N LEU A 140 -2.19 -22.18 4.05
CA LEU A 140 -1.44 -21.03 4.51
C LEU A 140 -0.60 -21.42 5.70
N ARG A 141 0.63 -20.91 5.77
CA ARG A 141 1.43 -20.92 6.99
C ARG A 141 1.55 -19.51 7.52
N GLY A 142 0.96 -19.30 8.68
CA GLY A 142 0.99 -18.07 9.42
C GLY A 142 2.00 -18.10 10.57
N GLN A 143 2.62 -16.97 10.88
CA GLN A 143 3.38 -16.80 12.13
C GLN A 143 2.92 -15.56 12.87
N TRP A 144 2.37 -15.75 14.07
CA TRP A 144 1.90 -14.68 14.95
C TRP A 144 1.97 -15.11 16.41
N PHE A 145 2.13 -14.14 17.32
CA PHE A 145 2.25 -14.38 18.77
C PHE A 145 3.26 -15.49 19.13
N GLY A 146 4.38 -15.55 18.39
CA GLY A 146 5.44 -16.56 18.58
C GLY A 146 5.07 -17.99 18.21
N SER A 147 3.90 -18.21 17.59
CA SER A 147 3.42 -19.52 17.15
C SER A 147 3.32 -19.60 15.63
N THR A 148 3.63 -20.76 15.06
CA THR A 148 3.35 -21.08 13.66
C THR A 148 2.00 -21.78 13.58
N GLN A 149 1.14 -21.30 12.69
CA GLN A 149 -0.17 -21.89 12.41
C GLN A 149 -0.19 -22.36 10.96
N GLU A 150 -0.63 -23.60 10.71
CA GLU A 150 -0.95 -24.07 9.36
C GLU A 150 -2.48 -24.10 9.21
N ILE A 151 -2.98 -23.49 8.16
CA ILE A 151 -4.41 -23.35 7.89
C ILE A 151 -4.72 -24.03 6.56
N ASP A 152 -5.64 -24.99 6.58
CA ASP A 152 -6.23 -25.53 5.36
C ASP A 152 -7.37 -24.61 4.92
N ILE A 153 -7.22 -24.02 3.74
CA ILE A 153 -8.23 -23.09 3.22
C ILE A 153 -9.37 -23.82 2.51
N THR A 154 -9.24 -25.13 2.30
CA THR A 154 -10.28 -25.95 1.65
C THR A 154 -11.47 -26.24 2.55
N ASP A 155 -11.31 -26.02 3.86
CA ASP A 155 -12.39 -26.05 4.84
C ASP A 155 -13.12 -24.70 4.97
N TRP A 156 -12.66 -23.65 4.28
CA TRP A 156 -13.30 -22.34 4.33
C TRP A 156 -14.51 -22.31 3.40
N ASN A 157 -15.68 -22.05 3.95
CA ASN A 157 -16.93 -22.02 3.19
C ASN A 157 -17.59 -20.64 3.17
N VAL A 158 -18.43 -20.40 2.16
CA VAL A 158 -19.27 -19.23 2.06
C VAL A 158 -20.51 -19.55 1.21
N ASN A 159 -21.65 -18.96 1.56
CA ASN A 159 -22.85 -19.01 0.72
C ASN A 159 -22.82 -17.83 -0.26
N VAL A 160 -22.84 -18.13 -1.55
CA VAL A 160 -22.88 -17.12 -2.60
C VAL A 160 -24.31 -17.02 -3.12
N LEU A 161 -24.90 -15.83 -3.03
CA LEU A 161 -26.19 -15.52 -3.65
C LEU A 161 -25.99 -15.28 -5.14
N ASP A 162 -26.98 -15.64 -5.95
CA ASP A 162 -26.97 -15.43 -7.41
C ASP A 162 -25.68 -16.00 -8.05
N ALA A 163 -25.28 -17.16 -7.55
CA ALA A 163 -24.06 -17.84 -7.95
C ALA A 163 -24.19 -18.40 -9.36
N LEU A 164 -23.07 -18.42 -10.10
CA LEU A 164 -23.01 -19.11 -11.38
C LEU A 164 -22.86 -20.62 -11.16
N ASP A 165 -23.73 -21.44 -11.72
CA ASP A 165 -23.57 -22.90 -11.70
C ASP A 165 -22.66 -23.34 -12.84
N CYS A 166 -21.37 -23.60 -12.60
CA CYS A 166 -20.43 -23.98 -13.66
C CYS A 166 -20.79 -25.30 -14.42
N ALA A 167 -21.79 -26.07 -14.00
CA ALA A 167 -22.32 -27.18 -14.80
C ALA A 167 -23.15 -26.70 -16.02
N GLY A 168 -23.61 -25.45 -16.01
CA GLY A 168 -24.32 -24.77 -17.08
C GLY A 168 -24.06 -23.25 -17.10
N PRO A 169 -24.78 -22.47 -17.92
CA PRO A 169 -24.71 -21.01 -17.88
C PRO A 169 -25.78 -20.39 -16.96
N GLU A 170 -26.29 -21.15 -15.98
CA GLU A 170 -27.43 -20.74 -15.16
C GLU A 170 -26.97 -20.05 -13.87
N ILE A 171 -27.68 -18.99 -13.50
CA ILE A 171 -27.56 -18.35 -12.19
C ILE A 171 -28.52 -19.07 -11.25
N VAL A 172 -28.01 -19.52 -10.10
CA VAL A 172 -28.80 -20.16 -9.05
C VAL A 172 -28.95 -19.22 -7.85
N ASP A 173 -30.13 -19.22 -7.22
CA ASP A 173 -30.46 -18.30 -6.13
C ASP A 173 -29.40 -18.31 -5.01
N GLN A 174 -28.88 -19.46 -4.63
CA GLN A 174 -27.80 -19.55 -3.66
C GLN A 174 -27.03 -20.86 -3.81
N ARG A 175 -25.74 -20.83 -3.48
CA ARG A 175 -24.90 -22.03 -3.42
C ARG A 175 -23.81 -21.88 -2.37
N GLU A 176 -23.62 -22.93 -1.58
CA GLU A 176 -22.45 -23.04 -0.70
C GLU A 176 -21.23 -23.45 -1.53
N PHE A 177 -20.12 -22.74 -1.34
CA PHE A 177 -18.82 -23.08 -1.89
C PHE A 177 -17.81 -23.28 -0.78
N ASN A 178 -16.84 -24.16 -1.04
CA ASN A 178 -15.61 -24.28 -0.27
C ASN A 178 -14.44 -23.66 -1.04
N GLY A 179 -13.43 -23.18 -0.33
CA GLY A 179 -12.20 -22.68 -0.92
C GLY A 179 -11.46 -23.76 -1.70
N GLN A 180 -10.90 -23.39 -2.85
CA GLN A 180 -10.05 -24.29 -3.65
C GLN A 180 -8.58 -23.95 -3.46
N ARG A 181 -8.23 -22.67 -3.65
CA ARG A 181 -6.86 -22.15 -3.50
C ARG A 181 -6.87 -20.65 -3.26
N VAL A 182 -5.80 -20.13 -2.68
CA VAL A 182 -5.54 -18.69 -2.58
C VAL A 182 -5.28 -18.11 -3.97
N VAL A 183 -5.87 -16.95 -4.25
CA VAL A 183 -5.64 -16.15 -5.46
C VAL A 183 -5.02 -14.81 -5.09
N GLY A 184 -3.95 -14.46 -5.80
CA GLY A 184 -3.17 -13.25 -5.51
C GLY A 184 -2.35 -13.34 -4.22
N LYS A 185 -1.84 -12.20 -3.77
CA LYS A 185 -1.05 -12.07 -2.54
C LYS A 185 -1.98 -11.64 -1.40
N PRO A 186 -1.93 -12.30 -0.21
CA PRO A 186 -2.62 -11.84 0.98
C PRO A 186 -2.19 -10.43 1.37
N ALA A 187 -3.13 -9.62 1.82
CA ALA A 187 -2.88 -8.30 2.37
C ALA A 187 -2.89 -8.35 3.90
N ILE A 188 -1.92 -7.71 4.54
CA ILE A 188 -1.81 -7.68 6.01
C ILE A 188 -2.05 -6.25 6.47
N HIS A 189 -3.01 -6.06 7.37
CA HIS A 189 -3.29 -4.78 7.98
C HIS A 189 -2.11 -4.42 8.91
N PRO A 190 -1.47 -3.25 8.73
CA PRO A 190 -0.22 -2.94 9.43
C PRO A 190 -0.39 -2.79 10.95
N GLU A 191 -1.53 -2.27 11.40
CA GLU A 191 -1.79 -2.04 12.83
C GLU A 191 -2.38 -3.26 13.56
N THR A 192 -3.42 -3.88 13.00
CA THR A 192 -4.14 -4.99 13.65
C THR A 192 -3.52 -6.35 13.38
N GLY A 193 -2.74 -6.49 12.31
CA GLY A 193 -2.25 -7.78 11.84
C GLY A 193 -3.32 -8.65 11.16
N ASN A 194 -4.51 -8.13 10.90
CA ASN A 194 -5.55 -8.84 10.15
C ASN A 194 -5.05 -9.19 8.75
N ILE A 195 -5.33 -10.40 8.27
CA ILE A 195 -4.85 -10.89 6.98
C ILE A 195 -6.05 -11.09 6.06
N ALA A 196 -6.19 -10.26 5.03
CA ALA A 196 -7.16 -10.48 3.96
C ALA A 196 -6.59 -11.46 2.93
N VAL A 197 -7.36 -12.50 2.62
CA VAL A 197 -6.98 -13.60 1.72
C VAL A 197 -8.04 -13.73 0.64
N GLY A 198 -7.61 -13.62 -0.61
CA GLY A 198 -8.43 -13.92 -1.77
C GLY A 198 -8.48 -15.42 -2.01
N VAL A 199 -9.67 -15.97 -2.20
CA VAL A 199 -9.87 -17.42 -2.35
C VAL A 199 -10.71 -17.70 -3.60
N LEU A 200 -10.21 -18.59 -4.43
CA LEU A 200 -10.96 -19.16 -5.54
C LEU A 200 -11.96 -20.18 -5.00
N LEU A 201 -13.24 -20.01 -5.34
CA LEU A 201 -14.33 -20.92 -4.98
C LEU A 201 -14.61 -21.93 -6.08
N THR A 202 -14.63 -21.48 -7.33
CA THR A 202 -14.78 -22.32 -8.52
C THR A 202 -14.29 -21.62 -9.78
N GLU A 203 -13.89 -22.39 -10.78
CA GLU A 203 -13.59 -21.91 -12.14
C GLU A 203 -14.70 -22.38 -13.07
N CYS A 204 -15.31 -21.44 -13.80
CA CYS A 204 -16.25 -21.72 -14.87
C CYS A 204 -15.59 -21.44 -16.22
N VAL A 205 -16.29 -21.74 -17.33
CA VAL A 205 -15.82 -21.35 -18.66
C VAL A 205 -15.76 -19.82 -18.72
N GLU A 206 -14.57 -19.29 -19.04
CA GLU A 206 -14.29 -17.85 -19.20
C GLU A 206 -14.43 -16.99 -17.95
N THR A 207 -14.79 -17.53 -16.78
CA THR A 207 -14.90 -16.74 -15.54
C THR A 207 -14.52 -17.55 -14.31
N GLN A 208 -14.27 -16.86 -13.20
CA GLN A 208 -14.04 -17.46 -11.91
C GLN A 208 -15.14 -17.00 -10.95
N GLN A 209 -15.29 -17.69 -9.82
CA GLN A 209 -15.99 -17.16 -8.66
C GLN A 209 -15.02 -17.19 -7.50
N THR A 210 -14.83 -16.04 -6.88
CA THR A 210 -13.90 -15.79 -5.80
C THR A 210 -14.63 -15.20 -4.59
N ALA A 211 -14.02 -15.33 -3.44
CA ALA A 211 -14.44 -14.67 -2.20
C ALA A 211 -13.21 -14.19 -1.44
N ILE A 212 -13.45 -13.35 -0.43
CA ILE A 212 -12.39 -12.83 0.43
C ILE A 212 -12.70 -13.20 1.86
N PHE A 213 -11.68 -13.69 2.54
CA PHE A 213 -11.72 -14.03 3.95
C PHE A 213 -10.72 -13.16 4.69
N VAL A 214 -11.05 -12.75 5.90
CA VAL A 214 -10.12 -12.07 6.80
C VAL A 214 -9.80 -12.98 7.97
N ILE A 215 -8.54 -13.33 8.10
CA ILE A 215 -7.99 -14.00 9.28
C ILE A 215 -7.69 -12.92 10.32
N ASP A 216 -8.20 -13.13 11.52
CA ASP A 216 -7.88 -12.37 12.72
C ASP A 216 -6.98 -13.25 13.60
N PRO A 217 -5.65 -13.00 13.63
CA PRO A 217 -4.73 -13.76 14.45
C PRO A 217 -5.06 -13.66 15.94
N GLN A 218 -5.12 -14.80 16.63
CA GLN A 218 -5.41 -14.85 18.07
C GLN A 218 -4.34 -15.68 18.81
N PRO A 219 -4.15 -15.48 20.13
CA PRO A 219 -3.27 -16.35 20.91
C PRO A 219 -3.69 -17.82 20.80
N GLY A 220 -2.83 -18.65 20.21
CA GLY A 220 -3.09 -20.09 20.04
C GLY A 220 -3.98 -20.47 18.85
N GLY A 221 -4.40 -19.53 18.00
CA GLY A 221 -5.25 -19.83 16.85
C GLY A 221 -5.56 -18.61 15.99
N TYR A 222 -6.76 -18.59 15.40
CA TYR A 222 -7.28 -17.47 14.61
C TYR A 222 -8.82 -17.51 14.56
N ALA A 223 -9.44 -16.36 14.32
CA ALA A 223 -10.83 -16.28 13.88
C ALA A 223 -10.88 -15.99 12.37
N LEU A 224 -11.96 -16.45 11.72
CA LEU A 224 -12.14 -16.33 10.27
C LEU A 224 -13.44 -15.59 9.96
N TYR A 225 -13.32 -14.47 9.26
CA TYR A 225 -14.43 -13.63 8.86
C TYR A 225 -14.56 -13.64 7.33
N ARG A 226 -15.80 -13.54 6.83
CA ARG A 226 -16.09 -13.46 5.38
C ARG A 226 -16.37 -12.02 5.03
N VAL A 227 -15.74 -11.52 3.97
CA VAL A 227 -16.05 -10.20 3.44
C VAL A 227 -17.38 -10.30 2.69
N GLN A 228 -18.30 -9.40 3.04
CA GLN A 228 -19.67 -9.40 2.54
C GLN A 228 -19.81 -8.42 1.37
N VAL A 229 -19.68 -8.91 0.14
CA VAL A 229 -19.94 -8.10 -1.06
C VAL A 229 -21.46 -7.95 -1.20
N PRO A 230 -21.99 -6.72 -1.30
CA PRO A 230 -23.43 -6.50 -1.46
C PRO A 230 -23.90 -6.79 -2.90
N GLY A 231 -25.22 -6.77 -3.10
CA GLY A 231 -25.87 -6.93 -4.39
C GLY A 231 -27.36 -6.62 -4.28
N ASP A 232 -28.15 -7.13 -5.22
CA ASP A 232 -29.54 -6.69 -5.47
C ASP A 232 -30.51 -6.89 -4.28
N ARG A 233 -30.27 -7.89 -3.44
CA ARG A 233 -31.04 -8.15 -2.20
C ARG A 233 -30.14 -8.20 -0.95
N PRO A 234 -30.68 -7.84 0.23
CA PRO A 234 -29.94 -7.89 1.49
C PRO A 234 -29.35 -9.27 1.79
N LEU A 235 -28.15 -9.28 2.36
CA LEU A 235 -27.49 -10.50 2.79
C LEU A 235 -28.19 -11.07 4.05
N PRO A 236 -28.55 -12.37 4.07
CA PRO A 236 -29.25 -12.96 5.20
C PRO A 236 -28.49 -12.93 6.53
N ASN A 237 -27.16 -13.07 6.48
CA ASN A 237 -26.25 -13.05 7.63
C ASN A 237 -24.77 -13.01 7.14
N GLU A 238 -23.83 -13.02 8.07
CA GLU A 238 -22.37 -12.91 7.84
C GLU A 238 -21.75 -14.07 7.03
N PHE A 239 -22.49 -15.15 6.77
CA PHE A 239 -22.04 -16.27 5.96
C PHE A 239 -22.43 -16.17 4.48
N PHE A 240 -23.05 -15.05 4.07
CA PHE A 240 -23.48 -14.79 2.71
C PHE A 240 -22.70 -13.64 2.06
N THR A 241 -22.49 -13.75 0.74
CA THR A 241 -21.91 -12.71 -0.12
C THR A 241 -22.49 -12.81 -1.53
N TYR A 242 -22.31 -11.76 -2.34
CA TYR A 242 -22.44 -11.83 -3.80
C TYR A 242 -21.14 -12.28 -4.48
N PRO A 243 -21.20 -12.82 -5.71
CA PRO A 243 -20.04 -13.34 -6.41
C PRO A 243 -19.07 -12.23 -6.79
N LEU A 244 -17.77 -12.52 -6.64
CA LEU A 244 -16.69 -11.77 -7.28
C LEU A 244 -16.13 -12.61 -8.42
N ASN A 245 -16.18 -12.09 -9.65
CA ASN A 245 -15.72 -12.83 -10.83
C ASN A 245 -14.22 -13.13 -10.76
N SER A 246 -13.38 -12.12 -10.91
CA SER A 246 -11.92 -12.27 -10.85
C SER A 246 -11.35 -11.36 -9.79
N LEU A 247 -10.61 -11.91 -8.83
CA LEU A 247 -9.89 -11.10 -7.85
C LEU A 247 -8.52 -10.70 -8.42
N VAL A 248 -8.31 -9.40 -8.61
CA VAL A 248 -7.07 -8.85 -9.17
C VAL A 248 -6.07 -8.52 -8.06
N GLY A 249 -6.53 -8.00 -6.93
CA GLY A 249 -5.64 -7.64 -5.83
C GLY A 249 -6.37 -7.28 -4.55
N LEU A 250 -5.63 -7.41 -3.45
CA LEU A 250 -6.04 -6.99 -2.11
C LEU A 250 -4.98 -6.06 -1.55
N GLN A 251 -5.42 -5.01 -0.87
CA GLN A 251 -4.55 -4.14 -0.10
C GLN A 251 -5.28 -3.52 1.07
N TYR A 252 -4.57 -3.30 2.17
CA TYR A 252 -5.03 -2.40 3.21
C TYR A 252 -4.46 -1.01 2.95
N TRP A 253 -5.29 0.01 3.05
CA TRP A 253 -4.86 1.40 3.09
C TRP A 253 -5.48 2.05 4.32
N ASP A 254 -4.63 2.48 5.26
CA ASP A 254 -5.05 2.88 6.60
C ASP A 254 -5.91 1.76 7.22
N ARG A 255 -7.17 2.06 7.53
CA ARG A 255 -8.14 1.16 8.15
C ARG A 255 -9.11 0.49 7.16
N TYR A 256 -8.92 0.74 5.87
CA TYR A 256 -9.80 0.27 4.79
C TYR A 256 -9.21 -0.95 4.09
N LEU A 257 -10.02 -1.99 3.89
CA LEU A 257 -9.69 -3.07 2.98
C LEU A 257 -10.13 -2.69 1.58
N GLN A 258 -9.19 -2.64 0.65
CA GLN A 258 -9.41 -2.34 -0.74
C GLN A 258 -9.28 -3.62 -1.57
N VAL A 259 -10.30 -3.86 -2.38
CA VAL A 259 -10.47 -5.08 -3.17
C VAL A 259 -10.57 -4.68 -4.63
N ARG A 260 -9.53 -4.99 -5.41
CA ARG A 260 -9.59 -4.81 -6.87
C ARG A 260 -10.08 -6.10 -7.49
N HIS A 261 -11.18 -6.02 -8.21
CA HIS A 261 -11.75 -7.15 -8.94
C HIS A 261 -12.03 -6.78 -10.39
N GLY A 262 -12.14 -7.80 -11.23
CA GLY A 262 -12.35 -7.66 -12.66
C GLY A 262 -13.22 -8.77 -13.23
N ASP A 263 -13.38 -8.75 -14.54
CA ASP A 263 -14.07 -9.78 -15.30
C ASP A 263 -13.24 -10.26 -16.51
N SER A 264 -13.84 -11.13 -17.32
CA SER A 264 -13.21 -11.69 -18.51
C SER A 264 -13.14 -10.74 -19.70
N SER A 265 -13.95 -9.67 -19.70
CA SER A 265 -13.88 -8.61 -20.70
C SER A 265 -12.69 -7.67 -20.48
N GLY A 266 -12.13 -7.67 -19.26
CA GLY A 266 -11.06 -6.79 -18.81
C GLY A 266 -11.58 -5.52 -18.13
N SER A 267 -12.85 -5.48 -17.74
CA SER A 267 -13.37 -4.46 -16.84
C SER A 267 -12.79 -4.67 -15.44
N GLU A 268 -12.63 -3.59 -14.69
CA GLU A 268 -12.09 -3.59 -13.33
C GLU A 268 -12.77 -2.54 -12.45
N ALA A 269 -12.99 -2.91 -11.18
CA ALA A 269 -13.46 -1.99 -10.15
C ALA A 269 -12.71 -2.20 -8.83
N LEU A 270 -12.80 -1.17 -7.98
CA LEU A 270 -12.26 -1.15 -6.63
C LEU A 270 -13.41 -1.09 -5.63
N LEU A 271 -13.60 -2.17 -4.86
CA LEU A 271 -14.49 -2.18 -3.71
C LEU A 271 -13.70 -1.72 -2.48
N VAL A 272 -14.34 -0.93 -1.63
CA VAL A 272 -13.77 -0.42 -0.39
C VAL A 272 -14.61 -0.93 0.77
N PHE A 273 -13.95 -1.53 1.76
CA PHE A 273 -14.56 -1.97 3.01
C PHE A 273 -13.98 -1.14 4.15
N GLU A 274 -14.84 -0.44 4.87
CA GLU A 274 -14.48 0.36 6.04
C GLU A 274 -14.41 -0.52 7.29
N SER A 275 -13.62 -0.11 8.27
CA SER A 275 -13.57 -0.86 9.53
C SER A 275 -14.89 -0.73 10.29
N ALA A 276 -15.40 -1.88 10.72
CA ALA A 276 -16.64 -2.00 11.47
C ALA A 276 -16.41 -2.89 12.71
N ASP A 277 -17.48 -3.50 13.23
CA ASP A 277 -17.43 -4.38 14.41
C ASP A 277 -16.65 -5.68 14.17
N THR A 278 -16.39 -6.04 12.90
CA THR A 278 -15.60 -7.22 12.54
C THR A 278 -14.37 -6.86 11.69
N PRO A 279 -13.30 -7.68 11.75
CA PRO A 279 -12.12 -7.56 10.88
C PRO A 279 -12.41 -7.53 9.37
N ALA A 280 -13.52 -8.11 8.92
CA ALA A 280 -13.92 -8.07 7.51
C ALA A 280 -14.42 -6.70 7.04
N GLY A 281 -14.77 -5.82 7.99
CA GLY A 281 -15.32 -4.50 7.69
C GLY A 281 -16.74 -4.54 7.16
N GLU A 282 -17.24 -3.35 6.83
CA GLU A 282 -18.52 -3.14 6.14
C GLU A 282 -18.26 -2.51 4.77
N TYR A 283 -19.09 -2.82 3.79
CA TYR A 283 -18.96 -2.23 2.46
C TYR A 283 -19.16 -0.71 2.52
N GLY A 284 -18.13 0.04 2.13
CA GLY A 284 -18.13 1.51 2.09
C GLY A 284 -18.42 2.11 0.72
N GLY A 285 -18.17 1.35 -0.36
CA GLY A 285 -18.46 1.81 -1.71
C GLY A 285 -17.66 1.09 -2.79
N CYS A 286 -17.88 1.51 -4.04
CA CYS A 286 -17.21 0.98 -5.20
C CYS A 286 -16.84 2.09 -6.19
N ILE A 287 -15.71 1.91 -6.87
CA ILE A 287 -15.23 2.80 -7.93
C ILE A 287 -14.90 1.97 -9.16
N GLU A 288 -15.54 2.27 -10.29
CA GLU A 288 -15.16 1.72 -11.59
C GLU A 288 -13.78 2.26 -11.99
N LEU A 289 -12.80 1.37 -12.19
CA LEU A 289 -11.46 1.75 -12.64
C LEU A 289 -11.37 1.70 -14.17
N GLN A 290 -12.00 0.69 -14.77
CA GLN A 290 -12.03 0.48 -16.21
C GLN A 290 -13.30 -0.29 -16.59
N GLN A 291 -14.04 0.21 -17.57
CA GLN A 291 -15.20 -0.49 -18.13
C GLN A 291 -14.99 -0.69 -19.63
N ILE A 292 -15.00 -1.94 -20.09
CA ILE A 292 -14.80 -2.29 -21.50
C ILE A 292 -16.14 -2.65 -22.14
N GLU A 293 -16.82 -3.68 -21.63
CA GLU A 293 -18.14 -4.13 -22.09
C GLU A 293 -19.07 -4.42 -20.91
N GLY A 294 -20.38 -4.35 -21.15
CA GLY A 294 -21.39 -4.77 -20.16
C GLY A 294 -21.77 -3.72 -19.11
N ARG A 295 -22.45 -4.20 -18.06
CA ARG A 295 -22.74 -3.40 -16.86
C ARG A 295 -21.44 -3.25 -16.05
N GLY A 296 -21.32 -2.14 -15.32
CA GLY A 296 -20.21 -1.94 -14.39
C GLY A 296 -20.09 -3.09 -13.38
N LEU A 297 -18.91 -3.23 -12.79
CA LEU A 297 -18.61 -4.24 -11.79
C LEU A 297 -19.02 -3.82 -10.37
N CYS A 298 -19.32 -2.54 -10.17
CA CYS A 298 -19.81 -2.04 -8.90
C CYS A 298 -21.19 -2.63 -8.57
N PRO A 299 -21.37 -3.18 -7.35
CA PRO A 299 -22.67 -3.64 -6.90
C PRO A 299 -23.71 -2.53 -6.94
N ILE A 300 -24.89 -2.83 -7.49
CA ILE A 300 -26.03 -1.92 -7.42
C ILE A 300 -26.60 -2.04 -6.02
N THR A 301 -26.61 -0.93 -5.27
CA THR A 301 -27.30 -0.88 -3.98
C THR A 301 -28.56 -0.03 -4.14
N GLU A 302 -29.70 -0.48 -3.60
CA GLU A 302 -31.02 0.16 -3.81
C GLU A 302 -31.11 1.64 -3.38
N ASN A 303 -30.05 2.22 -2.79
CA ASN A 303 -30.04 3.59 -2.29
C ASN A 303 -29.54 4.65 -3.29
N GLU A 304 -29.18 4.29 -4.52
CA GLU A 304 -28.71 5.25 -5.55
C GLU A 304 -29.80 5.70 -6.55
N GLU A 305 -31.05 5.28 -6.39
CA GLU A 305 -32.20 5.87 -7.09
C GLU A 305 -32.82 7.03 -6.26
N SER A 306 -32.12 8.15 -6.11
CA SER A 306 -32.71 9.41 -5.61
C SER A 306 -32.19 10.65 -6.33
#